data_AF-A0A2V6L150-F1
#
_entry.id   AF-A0A2V6L150-F1
#
_cell.length_a   1.000
_cell.length_b   1.000
_cell.length_c   1.000
_cell.angle_alpha   90.00
_cell.angle_beta   90.00
_cell.angle_gamma   90.00
#
_symmetry.space_group_name_H-M   'P 1'
#
loop_
_entity.id
_entity.type
_entity.pdbx_description
1 polymer ?
#
loop_
_entity_poly.entity_id
_entity_poly.type
_entity_poly.pdbx_seq_one_letter_code
_entity_poly.pdbx_strand_id
1 'polypeptide(L)'
;MHARERKIDICLSSSDFARRHIGPNEEEVRAMLHKVGFENLDALIDAAVPKNIRLNRQLNLTEAKSETEALAELRAIANKNEIVRSFIGTGYHGCITPPVIERNILENPGWYTAYTPYQAEIAQGRLEALLNFQQMIIDLTALDIANASLLDEATAAAEAMSLCHAVVPNRKTFFVADNCHPQTIAVVETRAKPLGIEIKIGEYSRFKFDDAVFGALVQYPATDGAIHDYVDFVRQAHDAGALVVLAADILALTLLKPPGEFGADVAVGNTQRFGVPLGFGGPHAAYFATRDQFKRHMPGRLVGVSHDAEGRPAYRLALQTREQHIRRDKATSNICTAQVLLAVIASMYAVYHGPKGLRA
;
A
#
# COMPACT_ATOMS: atom_id res chain seq x y z
N MET A 1 64.38 -26.54 -2.46
CA MET A 1 63.34 -27.46 -1.98
C MET A 1 62.59 -26.80 -0.84
N HIS A 2 61.34 -26.40 -1.06
CA HIS A 2 60.23 -26.47 -0.10
C HIS A 2 59.05 -25.77 -0.78
N ALA A 3 58.33 -26.56 -1.57
CA ALA A 3 57.07 -26.16 -2.17
C ALA A 3 56.09 -25.91 -1.02
N ARG A 4 55.64 -24.66 -0.87
CA ARG A 4 54.41 -24.37 -0.13
C ARG A 4 53.26 -24.89 -0.98
N GLU A 5 52.80 -26.10 -0.67
CA GLU A 5 51.52 -26.61 -1.12
C GLU A 5 50.44 -25.59 -0.74
N ARG A 6 49.96 -24.86 -1.74
CA ARG A 6 48.63 -24.24 -1.66
C ARG A 6 47.64 -25.39 -1.64
N LYS A 7 47.26 -25.83 -0.44
CA LYS A 7 46.00 -26.55 -0.25
C LYS A 7 44.92 -25.66 -0.84
N ILE A 8 44.41 -26.07 -1.99
CA ILE A 8 43.12 -25.57 -2.49
C ILE A 8 42.12 -26.11 -1.48
N ASP A 9 41.69 -25.25 -0.57
CA ASP A 9 40.58 -25.55 0.32
C ASP A 9 39.33 -25.57 -0.56
N ILE A 10 39.00 -26.74 -1.10
CA ILE A 10 37.74 -27.01 -1.83
C ILE A 10 36.62 -27.20 -0.78
N CYS A 11 36.58 -26.30 0.20
CA CYS A 11 35.43 -26.04 1.02
C CYS A 11 35.01 -24.62 0.63
N LEU A 12 33.98 -24.50 -0.21
CA LEU A 12 33.29 -23.23 -0.42
C LEU A 12 33.06 -22.62 0.97
N SER A 13 33.80 -21.57 1.31
CA SER A 13 33.70 -20.96 2.63
C SER A 13 32.24 -20.65 2.92
N SER A 14 31.78 -20.96 4.13
CA SER A 14 30.45 -20.69 4.66
C SER A 14 30.11 -19.18 4.75
N SER A 15 30.97 -18.31 4.24
CA SER A 15 30.70 -16.91 3.91
C SER A 15 30.82 -16.77 2.38
N ASP A 16 29.87 -16.16 1.67
CA ASP A 16 29.89 -14.70 1.54
C ASP A 16 28.67 -14.20 0.73
N PHE A 17 27.49 -14.10 1.35
CA PHE A 17 26.34 -13.42 0.71
C PHE A 17 26.71 -11.98 0.31
N ALA A 18 27.63 -11.32 1.05
CA ALA A 18 28.07 -9.97 0.73
C ALA A 18 28.77 -9.91 -0.64
N ARG A 19 29.52 -10.93 -1.07
CA ARG A 19 30.05 -11.03 -2.45
C ARG A 19 29.00 -11.19 -3.54
N ARG A 20 27.81 -11.72 -3.22
CA ARG A 20 26.68 -11.80 -4.17
C ARG A 20 25.90 -10.50 -4.19
N HIS A 21 25.83 -9.82 -3.05
CA HIS A 21 25.10 -8.57 -2.87
C HIS A 21 25.86 -7.34 -3.36
N ILE A 22 27.15 -7.24 -3.04
CA ILE A 22 28.03 -6.14 -3.41
C ILE A 22 28.57 -6.41 -4.82
N GLY A 23 28.21 -5.55 -5.77
CA GLY A 23 28.66 -5.68 -7.16
C GLY A 23 30.18 -5.59 -7.33
N PRO A 24 30.83 -4.50 -6.85
CA PRO A 24 32.27 -4.31 -7.04
C PRO A 24 33.13 -5.32 -6.28
N ASN A 25 34.05 -5.96 -6.99
CA ASN A 25 35.08 -6.83 -6.39
C ASN A 25 36.31 -6.02 -5.92
N GLU A 26 37.29 -6.70 -5.30
CA GLU A 26 38.49 -6.04 -4.73
C GLU A 26 39.37 -5.31 -5.76
N GLU A 27 39.42 -5.77 -7.01
CA GLU A 27 40.16 -5.10 -8.09
C GLU A 27 39.43 -3.83 -8.55
N GLU A 28 38.11 -3.93 -8.73
CA GLU A 28 37.25 -2.80 -9.11
C GLU A 28 37.24 -1.73 -8.01
N VAL A 29 37.16 -2.15 -6.74
CA VAL A 29 37.25 -1.24 -5.58
C VAL A 29 38.59 -0.50 -5.58
N ARG A 30 39.72 -1.19 -5.79
CA ARG A 30 41.03 -0.53 -5.91
C ARG A 30 41.09 0.45 -7.07
N ALA A 31 40.57 0.07 -8.24
CA ALA A 31 40.54 0.96 -9.41
C ALA A 31 39.71 2.22 -9.14
N MET A 32 38.54 2.08 -8.51
CA MET A 32 37.70 3.21 -8.11
C MET A 32 38.38 4.10 -7.07
N LEU A 33 38.99 3.52 -6.03
CA LEU A 33 39.72 4.25 -4.99
C LEU A 33 40.87 5.07 -5.57
N HIS A 34 41.67 4.47 -6.47
CA HIS A 34 42.72 5.18 -7.18
C HIS A 34 42.16 6.35 -8.00
N LYS A 35 41.00 6.16 -8.67
CA LYS A 35 40.35 7.21 -9.45
C LYS A 35 39.89 8.39 -8.60
N VAL A 36 39.42 8.13 -7.37
CA VAL A 36 38.98 9.17 -6.42
C VAL A 36 40.10 9.66 -5.48
N GLY A 37 41.33 9.18 -5.65
CA GLY A 37 42.51 9.67 -4.91
C GLY A 37 42.66 9.14 -3.49
N PHE A 38 42.04 7.99 -3.16
CA PHE A 38 42.16 7.36 -1.85
C PHE A 38 42.97 6.06 -1.92
N GLU A 39 43.78 5.80 -0.90
CA GLU A 39 44.63 4.62 -0.81
C GLU A 39 43.86 3.33 -0.46
N ASN A 40 42.79 3.45 0.32
CA ASN A 40 41.97 2.35 0.81
C ASN A 40 40.57 2.87 1.20
N LEU A 41 39.67 1.94 1.51
CA LEU A 41 38.30 2.28 1.90
C LEU A 41 38.25 3.03 3.23
N ASP A 42 39.12 2.71 4.20
CA ASP A 42 39.15 3.38 5.50
C ASP A 42 39.48 4.87 5.37
N ALA A 43 40.45 5.22 4.51
CA ALA A 43 40.81 6.60 4.22
C ALA A 43 39.65 7.37 3.56
N LEU A 44 38.90 6.73 2.66
CA LEU A 44 37.70 7.30 2.07
C LEU A 44 36.62 7.56 3.13
N ILE A 45 36.37 6.58 4.01
CA ILE A 45 35.38 6.72 5.10
C ILE A 45 35.80 7.80 6.10
N ASP A 46 37.09 7.89 6.46
CA ASP A 46 37.62 8.92 7.37
C ASP A 46 37.45 10.34 6.81
N ALA A 47 37.54 10.51 5.49
CA ALA A 47 37.31 11.79 4.82
C ALA A 47 35.82 12.09 4.64
N ALA A 48 34.98 11.08 4.44
CA ALA A 48 33.55 11.23 4.16
C ALA A 48 32.68 11.38 5.41
N VAL A 49 32.98 10.66 6.50
CA VAL A 49 32.12 10.56 7.68
C VAL A 49 32.77 11.26 8.87
N PRO A 50 32.15 12.31 9.45
CA PRO A 50 32.68 13.01 10.61
C PRO A 50 32.94 12.07 11.79
N LYS A 51 34.15 12.11 12.35
CA LYS A 51 34.61 11.17 13.40
C LYS A 51 33.75 11.22 14.67
N ASN A 52 33.18 12.37 15.00
CA ASN A 52 32.37 12.56 16.21
C ASN A 52 31.00 11.86 16.15
N ILE A 53 30.53 11.44 14.98
CA ILE A 53 29.29 10.65 14.84
C ILE A 53 29.54 9.21 14.40
N ARG A 54 30.80 8.82 14.13
CA ARG A 54 31.16 7.47 13.71
C ARG A 54 31.12 6.52 14.89
N LEU A 55 30.57 5.33 14.68
CA LEU A 55 30.57 4.28 15.70
C LEU A 55 32.02 3.85 16.00
N ASN A 56 32.42 3.92 17.27
CA ASN A 56 33.78 3.60 17.73
C ASN A 56 33.96 2.13 18.14
N ARG A 57 33.02 1.27 17.73
CA ARG A 57 33.01 -0.16 18.00
C ARG A 57 32.41 -0.89 16.82
N GLN A 58 32.67 -2.19 16.71
CA GLN A 58 31.95 -3.03 15.77
C GLN A 58 30.48 -3.18 16.18
N LEU A 59 29.62 -3.44 15.20
CA LEU A 59 28.25 -3.84 15.47
C LEU A 59 28.26 -5.17 16.23
N ASN A 60 27.49 -5.25 17.31
CA ASN A 60 27.36 -6.48 18.09
C ASN A 60 26.28 -7.35 17.43
N LEU A 61 26.67 -8.12 16.43
CA LEU A 61 25.81 -8.99 15.63
C LEU A 61 26.26 -10.45 15.78
N THR A 62 25.33 -11.37 15.55
CA THR A 62 25.67 -12.80 15.41
C THR A 62 26.57 -13.01 14.20
N GLU A 63 27.32 -14.11 14.19
CA GLU A 63 28.12 -14.49 13.03
C GLU A 63 27.27 -14.60 11.75
N ALA A 64 27.85 -14.18 10.63
CA ALA A 64 27.20 -14.25 9.34
C ALA A 64 26.97 -15.71 8.94
N LYS A 65 25.79 -15.98 8.41
CA LYS A 65 25.39 -17.30 7.90
C LYS A 65 25.48 -17.31 6.39
N SER A 66 25.74 -18.48 5.81
CA SER A 66 25.54 -18.68 4.37
C SER A 66 24.06 -18.55 3.99
N GLU A 67 23.78 -18.35 2.70
CA GLU A 67 22.40 -18.29 2.19
C GLU A 67 21.58 -19.54 2.55
N THR A 68 22.21 -20.72 2.50
CA THR A 68 21.54 -22.00 2.82
C THR A 68 21.25 -22.14 4.31
N GLU A 69 22.19 -21.75 5.17
CA GLU A 69 21.99 -21.78 6.63
C GLU A 69 20.91 -20.79 7.07
N ALA A 70 20.90 -19.58 6.51
CA ALA A 70 19.88 -18.57 6.78
C ALA A 70 18.47 -19.06 6.40
N LEU A 71 18.32 -19.68 5.23
CA LEU A 71 17.05 -20.28 4.80
C LEU A 71 16.61 -21.44 5.69
N ALA A 72 17.54 -22.31 6.10
CA ALA A 72 17.24 -23.44 6.99
C ALA A 72 16.78 -22.96 8.37
N GLU A 73 17.46 -21.98 8.94
CA GLU A 73 17.06 -21.34 10.20
C GLU A 73 15.69 -20.67 10.08
N LEU A 74 15.47 -19.87 9.02
CA LEU A 74 14.20 -19.19 8.83
C LEU A 74 13.04 -20.18 8.69
N ARG A 75 13.25 -21.32 8.00
CA ARG A 75 12.29 -22.43 7.95
C ARG A 75 12.03 -23.03 9.33
N ALA A 76 13.06 -23.23 10.15
CA ALA A 76 12.88 -23.73 11.51
C ALA A 76 12.08 -22.77 12.40
N ILE A 77 12.23 -21.46 12.20
CA ILE A 77 11.40 -20.44 12.87
C ILE A 77 9.97 -20.47 12.32
N ALA A 78 9.79 -20.48 11.00
CA ALA A 78 8.48 -20.50 10.35
C ALA A 78 7.65 -21.74 10.73
N ASN A 79 8.28 -22.90 10.91
CA ASN A 79 7.64 -24.14 11.34
C ASN A 79 7.08 -24.10 12.77
N LYS A 80 7.38 -23.05 13.56
CA LYS A 80 6.75 -22.81 14.86
C LYS A 80 5.37 -22.17 14.75
N ASN A 81 5.03 -21.61 13.57
CA ASN A 81 3.71 -21.05 13.33
C ASN A 81 2.69 -22.18 13.11
N GLU A 82 1.50 -22.01 13.67
CA GLU A 82 0.38 -22.92 13.44
C GLU A 82 -0.54 -22.36 12.35
N ILE A 83 -0.64 -23.07 11.22
CA ILE A 83 -1.52 -22.69 10.11
C ILE A 83 -2.91 -23.26 10.39
N VAL A 84 -3.81 -22.41 10.87
CA VAL A 84 -5.21 -22.76 11.14
C VAL A 84 -6.16 -22.15 10.11
N ARG A 85 -7.38 -22.67 10.05
CA ARG A 85 -8.48 -22.05 9.28
C ARG A 85 -9.07 -20.91 10.09
N SER A 86 -8.61 -19.69 9.83
CA SER A 86 -9.09 -18.49 10.51
C SER A 86 -10.34 -17.92 9.84
N PHE A 87 -11.47 -18.00 10.52
CA PHE A 87 -12.73 -17.33 10.15
C PHE A 87 -13.00 -16.09 11.02
N ILE A 88 -11.93 -15.43 11.48
CA ILE A 88 -12.01 -14.23 12.33
C ILE A 88 -12.67 -13.07 11.56
N GLY A 89 -12.41 -12.95 10.26
CA GLY A 89 -12.90 -11.84 9.44
C GLY A 89 -12.18 -10.55 9.78
N THR A 90 -12.94 -9.50 10.11
CA THR A 90 -12.40 -8.19 10.55
C THR A 90 -11.43 -7.57 9.54
N GLY A 91 -11.79 -7.63 8.25
CA GLY A 91 -11.02 -7.03 7.15
C GLY A 91 -9.99 -7.96 6.50
N TYR A 92 -9.84 -9.20 6.99
CA TYR A 92 -8.91 -10.19 6.43
C TYR A 92 -9.61 -11.53 6.21
N HIS A 93 -9.52 -12.05 4.98
CA HIS A 93 -10.23 -13.24 4.55
C HIS A 93 -9.30 -14.16 3.77
N GLY A 94 -9.28 -15.45 4.15
CA GLY A 94 -8.54 -16.44 3.37
C GLY A 94 -9.01 -16.44 1.92
N CYS A 95 -8.06 -16.43 0.98
CA CYS A 95 -8.33 -16.47 -0.46
C CYS A 95 -7.31 -17.37 -1.15
N ILE A 96 -7.61 -17.75 -2.40
CA ILE A 96 -6.69 -18.50 -3.25
C ILE A 96 -5.96 -17.50 -4.13
N THR A 97 -4.63 -17.43 -4.00
CA THR A 97 -3.77 -16.78 -4.99
C THR A 97 -3.68 -17.68 -6.22
N PRO A 98 -4.13 -17.26 -7.41
CA PRO A 98 -3.98 -18.08 -8.61
C PRO A 98 -2.49 -18.40 -8.84
N PRO A 99 -2.09 -19.68 -8.99
CA PRO A 99 -0.68 -20.05 -9.10
C PRO A 99 0.06 -19.37 -10.26
N VAL A 100 -0.65 -19.03 -11.33
CA VAL A 100 -0.10 -18.27 -12.46
C VAL A 100 0.28 -16.85 -12.07
N ILE A 101 -0.47 -16.21 -11.17
CA ILE A 101 -0.18 -14.86 -10.66
C ILE A 101 0.94 -14.93 -9.63
N GLU A 102 0.91 -15.90 -8.71
CA GLU A 102 1.97 -16.14 -7.73
C GLU A 102 3.33 -16.28 -8.42
N ARG A 103 3.43 -17.24 -9.35
CA ARG A 103 4.70 -17.55 -10.02
C ARG A 103 5.19 -16.44 -10.96
N ASN A 104 4.30 -15.84 -11.75
CA ASN A 104 4.71 -14.95 -12.85
C ASN A 104 4.70 -13.46 -12.48
N ILE A 105 4.16 -13.10 -11.31
CA ILE A 105 4.15 -11.71 -10.80
C ILE A 105 4.83 -11.63 -9.43
N LEU A 106 4.30 -12.32 -8.41
CA LEU A 106 4.81 -12.20 -7.03
C LEU A 106 6.24 -12.71 -6.90
N GLU A 107 6.55 -13.85 -7.53
CA GLU A 107 7.89 -14.48 -7.51
C GLU A 107 8.77 -14.06 -8.70
N ASN A 108 8.36 -13.06 -9.49
CA ASN A 108 9.07 -12.64 -10.70
C ASN A 108 9.81 -11.31 -10.50
N PRO A 109 11.16 -11.28 -10.52
CA PRO A 109 11.92 -10.05 -10.34
C PRO A 109 11.66 -8.98 -11.40
N GLY A 110 11.17 -9.36 -12.59
CA GLY A 110 10.74 -8.39 -13.61
C GLY A 110 9.58 -7.49 -13.15
N TRP A 111 8.81 -7.92 -12.16
CA TRP A 111 7.70 -7.15 -11.58
C TRP A 111 8.03 -6.46 -10.26
N TYR A 112 8.83 -7.07 -9.38
CA TYR A 112 9.05 -6.55 -8.02
C TYR A 112 10.35 -5.75 -7.82
N THR A 113 11.28 -5.74 -8.78
CA THR A 113 12.56 -5.02 -8.61
C THR A 113 12.49 -3.55 -9.02
N ALA A 114 11.58 -3.19 -9.94
CA ALA A 114 11.37 -1.81 -10.32
C ALA A 114 10.72 -1.00 -9.19
N TYR A 115 10.90 0.32 -9.23
CA TYR A 115 10.27 1.24 -8.28
C TYR A 115 9.15 2.05 -8.94
N THR A 116 8.75 3.14 -8.27
CA THR A 116 7.74 4.10 -8.75
C THR A 116 7.94 4.43 -10.24
N PRO A 117 6.87 4.41 -11.06
CA PRO A 117 6.95 4.67 -12.50
C PRO A 117 7.14 6.17 -12.81
N TYR A 118 8.25 6.76 -12.34
CA TYR A 118 8.61 8.16 -12.63
C TYR A 118 8.94 8.37 -14.11
N GLN A 119 9.67 7.41 -14.71
CA GLN A 119 9.96 7.37 -16.15
C GLN A 119 8.88 6.52 -16.82
N ALA A 120 7.84 7.18 -17.34
CA ALA A 120 6.61 6.52 -17.77
C ALA A 120 6.83 5.64 -19.02
N GLU A 121 7.70 6.06 -19.92
CA GLU A 121 8.01 5.44 -21.22
C GLU A 121 8.53 4.01 -21.05
N ILE A 122 9.28 3.75 -19.98
CA ILE A 122 9.82 2.43 -19.61
C ILE A 122 9.05 1.76 -18.46
N ALA A 123 7.80 2.19 -18.26
CA ALA A 123 6.96 1.72 -17.16
C ALA A 123 5.52 1.40 -17.55
N GLN A 124 5.20 1.41 -18.86
CA GLN A 124 3.83 1.25 -19.36
C GLN A 124 3.13 -0.01 -18.82
N GLY A 125 3.81 -1.15 -18.74
CA GLY A 125 3.18 -2.40 -18.27
C GLY A 125 2.61 -2.32 -16.84
N ARG A 126 3.38 -1.77 -15.88
CA ARG A 126 2.88 -1.59 -14.50
C ARG A 126 1.90 -0.41 -14.37
N LEU A 127 2.03 0.61 -15.21
CA LEU A 127 1.05 1.70 -15.25
C LEU A 127 -0.30 1.21 -15.77
N GLU A 128 -0.32 0.33 -16.78
CA GLU A 128 -1.54 -0.30 -17.29
C GLU A 128 -2.19 -1.20 -16.24
N ALA A 129 -1.41 -2.05 -15.55
CA ALA A 129 -1.93 -2.87 -14.46
C ALA A 129 -2.54 -2.03 -13.32
N LEU A 130 -1.94 -0.88 -12.99
CA LEU A 130 -2.51 0.07 -12.03
C LEU A 130 -3.75 0.80 -12.56
N LEU A 131 -3.84 1.05 -13.87
CA LEU A 131 -5.06 1.57 -14.49
C LEU A 131 -6.18 0.52 -14.43
N ASN A 132 -5.87 -0.76 -14.64
CA ASN A 132 -6.81 -1.87 -14.46
C ASN A 132 -7.29 -1.95 -13.00
N PHE A 133 -6.38 -1.78 -12.03
CA PHE A 133 -6.75 -1.67 -10.61
C PHE A 133 -7.74 -0.52 -10.39
N GLN A 134 -7.43 0.68 -10.89
CA GLN A 134 -8.32 1.84 -10.73
C GLN A 134 -9.69 1.59 -11.37
N GLN A 135 -9.74 1.03 -12.58
CA GLN A 135 -10.99 0.73 -13.28
C GLN A 135 -11.81 -0.31 -12.53
N MET A 136 -11.18 -1.38 -12.04
CA MET A 136 -11.83 -2.41 -11.21
C MET A 136 -12.49 -1.79 -9.97
N ILE A 137 -11.80 -0.86 -9.29
CA ILE A 137 -12.37 -0.18 -8.13
C ILE A 137 -13.51 0.76 -8.53
N ILE A 138 -13.37 1.53 -9.61
CA ILE A 138 -14.42 2.40 -10.15
C ILE A 138 -15.69 1.57 -10.43
N ASP A 139 -15.55 0.46 -11.13
CA ASP A 139 -16.68 -0.41 -11.50
C ASP A 139 -17.38 -1.02 -10.28
N LEU A 140 -16.61 -1.54 -9.32
CA LEU A 140 -17.17 -2.19 -8.13
C LEU A 140 -17.72 -1.21 -7.10
N THR A 141 -17.21 0.03 -7.05
CA THR A 141 -17.69 1.04 -6.10
C THR A 141 -18.72 1.99 -6.70
N ALA A 142 -18.88 2.00 -8.02
CA ALA A 142 -19.68 2.95 -8.78
C ALA A 142 -19.33 4.43 -8.50
N LEU A 143 -18.06 4.70 -8.17
CA LEU A 143 -17.52 6.05 -7.97
C LEU A 143 -16.66 6.48 -9.16
N ASP A 144 -16.46 7.79 -9.32
CA ASP A 144 -15.97 8.33 -10.58
C ASP A 144 -14.46 8.14 -10.79
N ILE A 145 -13.69 8.06 -9.69
CA ILE A 145 -12.23 8.01 -9.75
C ILE A 145 -11.64 7.24 -8.57
N ALA A 146 -10.61 6.43 -8.83
CA ALA A 146 -9.85 5.68 -7.82
C ALA A 146 -8.35 5.94 -7.94
N ASN A 147 -7.64 5.88 -6.81
CA ASN A 147 -6.18 6.03 -6.79
C ASN A 147 -5.44 4.70 -7.07
N ALA A 148 -4.12 4.77 -7.19
CA ALA A 148 -3.26 3.63 -7.45
C ALA A 148 -2.77 2.94 -6.16
N SER A 149 -3.69 2.72 -5.21
CA SER A 149 -3.53 2.13 -3.86
C SER A 149 -3.12 3.07 -2.71
N LEU A 150 -3.52 2.66 -1.50
CA LEU A 150 -3.04 3.10 -0.19
C LEU A 150 -2.43 1.92 0.60
N LEU A 151 -2.05 2.17 1.86
CA LEU A 151 -1.26 1.24 2.68
C LEU A 151 -2.06 0.07 3.25
N ASP A 152 -3.21 0.36 3.84
CA ASP A 152 -4.16 -0.59 4.43
C ASP A 152 -5.54 0.09 4.58
N GLU A 153 -6.58 -0.66 4.92
CA GLU A 153 -7.95 -0.13 5.04
C GLU A 153 -8.08 0.97 6.10
N ALA A 154 -7.42 0.78 7.25
CA ALA A 154 -7.51 1.68 8.38
C ALA A 154 -6.91 3.06 8.07
N THR A 155 -5.76 3.07 7.40
CA THR A 155 -5.13 4.29 6.89
C THR A 155 -5.92 4.90 5.74
N ALA A 156 -6.53 4.10 4.85
CA ALA A 156 -7.42 4.61 3.81
C ALA A 156 -8.65 5.33 4.38
N ALA A 157 -9.26 4.80 5.44
CA ALA A 157 -10.34 5.46 6.16
C ALA A 157 -9.91 6.79 6.82
N ALA A 158 -8.70 6.84 7.39
CA ALA A 158 -8.16 8.08 7.94
C ALA A 158 -7.81 9.12 6.86
N GLU A 159 -7.36 8.69 5.69
CA GLU A 159 -7.19 9.57 4.53
C GLU A 159 -8.55 10.08 4.01
N ALA A 160 -9.61 9.28 4.10
CA ALA A 160 -10.96 9.69 3.73
C ALA A 160 -11.49 10.77 4.68
N MET A 161 -11.31 10.59 5.99
CA MET A 161 -11.55 11.65 6.99
C MET A 161 -10.78 12.92 6.64
N SER A 162 -9.50 12.80 6.27
CA SER A 162 -8.66 13.96 5.90
C SER A 162 -9.16 14.67 4.65
N LEU A 163 -9.61 13.92 3.64
CA LEU A 163 -10.26 14.46 2.44
C LEU A 163 -11.53 15.21 2.82
N CYS A 164 -12.41 14.60 3.63
CA CYS A 164 -13.66 15.24 4.04
C CYS A 164 -13.41 16.55 4.79
N HIS A 165 -12.45 16.56 5.72
CA HIS A 165 -12.06 17.76 6.46
C HIS A 165 -11.48 18.87 5.55
N ALA A 166 -10.78 18.50 4.48
CA ALA A 166 -10.26 19.46 3.50
C ALA A 166 -11.37 20.05 2.60
N VAL A 167 -12.42 19.27 2.30
CA VAL A 167 -13.53 19.68 1.43
C VAL A 167 -14.60 20.46 2.20
N VAL A 168 -14.88 20.09 3.45
CA VAL A 168 -15.85 20.74 4.34
C VAL A 168 -15.11 21.43 5.49
N PRO A 169 -14.46 22.58 5.23
CA PRO A 169 -13.60 23.25 6.20
C PRO A 169 -14.41 23.85 7.35
N ASN A 170 -13.71 24.23 8.43
CA ASN A 170 -14.23 24.92 9.63
C ASN A 170 -15.13 24.07 10.54
N ARG A 171 -15.35 22.80 10.21
CA ARG A 171 -16.04 21.81 11.02
C ARG A 171 -15.02 20.88 11.66
N LYS A 172 -15.28 20.42 12.90
CA LYS A 172 -14.29 19.68 13.70
C LYS A 172 -14.69 18.26 14.06
N THR A 173 -15.94 17.88 13.83
CA THR A 173 -16.45 16.58 14.27
C THR A 173 -16.53 15.61 13.09
N PHE A 174 -16.02 14.40 13.28
CA PHE A 174 -16.18 13.28 12.36
C PHE A 174 -16.89 12.14 13.07
N PHE A 175 -17.94 11.62 12.46
CA PHE A 175 -18.65 10.47 13.00
C PHE A 175 -18.03 9.16 12.51
N VAL A 176 -17.95 8.16 13.38
CA VAL A 176 -17.51 6.80 13.03
C VAL A 176 -18.53 5.82 13.60
N ALA A 177 -19.10 4.95 12.76
CA ALA A 177 -19.98 3.91 13.24
C ALA A 177 -19.22 2.92 14.14
N ASP A 178 -19.82 2.56 15.27
CA ASP A 178 -19.25 1.62 16.26
C ASP A 178 -19.09 0.18 15.72
N ASN A 179 -19.72 -0.13 14.60
CA ASN A 179 -19.62 -1.40 13.89
C ASN A 179 -18.62 -1.38 12.72
N CYS A 180 -17.77 -0.36 12.61
CA CYS A 180 -16.56 -0.45 11.78
C CYS A 180 -15.54 -1.42 12.41
N HIS A 181 -14.56 -1.88 11.64
CA HIS A 181 -13.51 -2.72 12.21
C HIS A 181 -12.74 -1.97 13.31
N PRO A 182 -12.43 -2.61 14.46
CA PRO A 182 -11.85 -1.93 15.61
C PRO A 182 -10.49 -1.28 15.31
N GLN A 183 -9.66 -1.92 14.47
CA GLN A 183 -8.40 -1.32 14.02
C GLN A 183 -8.60 -0.10 13.11
N THR A 184 -9.68 -0.06 12.33
CA THR A 184 -10.04 1.08 11.49
C THR A 184 -10.42 2.27 12.37
N ILE A 185 -11.26 2.05 13.38
CA ILE A 185 -11.63 3.06 14.38
C ILE A 185 -10.37 3.63 15.07
N ALA A 186 -9.51 2.73 15.58
CA ALA A 186 -8.31 3.14 16.32
C ALA A 186 -7.34 4.00 15.49
N VAL A 187 -7.15 3.68 14.21
CA VAL A 187 -6.27 4.48 13.32
C VAL A 187 -6.91 5.82 12.97
N VAL A 188 -8.22 5.88 12.74
CA VAL A 188 -8.95 7.13 12.49
C VAL A 188 -8.85 8.06 13.71
N GLU A 189 -9.09 7.56 14.92
CA GLU A 189 -8.92 8.31 16.17
C GLU A 189 -7.48 8.82 16.34
N THR A 190 -6.50 7.95 16.08
CA THR A 190 -5.07 8.30 16.19
C THR A 190 -4.70 9.42 15.23
N ARG A 191 -5.23 9.39 13.99
CA ARG A 191 -4.96 10.41 12.96
C ARG A 191 -5.72 11.71 13.22
N ALA A 192 -6.88 11.65 13.87
CA ALA A 192 -7.67 12.82 14.25
C ALA A 192 -7.01 13.64 15.37
N LYS A 193 -6.42 12.96 16.37
CA LYS A 193 -5.83 13.57 17.57
C LYS A 193 -4.85 14.73 17.31
N PRO A 194 -3.80 14.61 16.47
CA PRO A 194 -2.87 15.72 16.22
C PRO A 194 -3.48 16.87 15.42
N LEU A 195 -4.62 16.64 14.76
CA LEU A 195 -5.35 17.66 13.98
C LEU A 195 -6.41 18.40 14.81
N GLY A 196 -6.66 17.96 16.05
CA GLY A 196 -7.73 18.50 16.89
C GLY A 196 -9.13 18.19 16.37
N ILE A 197 -9.29 17.11 15.60
CA ILE A 197 -10.57 16.60 15.12
C ILE A 197 -11.22 15.78 16.25
N GLU A 198 -12.49 16.04 16.53
CA GLU A 198 -13.32 15.29 17.47
C GLU A 198 -13.92 14.07 16.76
N ILE A 199 -13.66 12.87 17.27
CA ILE A 199 -14.32 11.65 16.80
C ILE A 199 -15.53 11.34 17.67
N LYS A 200 -16.71 11.23 17.05
CA LYS A 200 -17.93 10.72 17.70
C LYS A 200 -18.18 9.29 17.23
N ILE A 201 -18.02 8.33 18.14
CA ILE A 201 -18.29 6.91 17.87
C ILE A 201 -19.71 6.58 18.34
N GLY A 202 -20.49 5.84 17.54
CA GLY A 202 -21.78 5.32 17.99
C GLY A 202 -22.59 4.63 16.89
N GLU A 203 -23.83 4.30 17.20
CA GLU A 203 -24.75 3.63 16.28
C GLU A 203 -25.22 4.59 15.18
N TYR A 204 -24.97 4.25 13.90
CA TYR A 204 -25.29 5.11 12.77
C TYR A 204 -26.79 5.47 12.68
N SER A 205 -27.67 4.55 13.08
CA SER A 205 -29.13 4.71 12.99
C SER A 205 -29.67 5.80 13.94
N ARG A 206 -28.96 6.05 15.04
CA ARG A 206 -29.34 7.02 16.08
C ARG A 206 -28.59 8.34 15.95
N PHE A 207 -27.53 8.37 15.16
CA PHE A 207 -26.74 9.57 14.98
C PHE A 207 -27.55 10.68 14.31
N LYS A 208 -27.37 11.91 14.78
CA LYS A 208 -28.00 13.11 14.22
C LYS A 208 -26.91 14.05 13.77
N PHE A 209 -26.95 14.39 12.48
CA PHE A 209 -26.03 15.36 11.92
C PHE A 209 -26.39 16.77 12.40
N ASP A 210 -25.35 17.54 12.68
CA ASP A 210 -25.41 18.96 13.00
C ASP A 210 -24.37 19.72 12.16
N ASP A 211 -24.35 21.05 12.29
CA ASP A 211 -23.46 21.91 11.50
C ASP A 211 -21.96 21.77 11.88
N ALA A 212 -21.61 21.00 12.91
CA ALA A 212 -20.22 20.76 13.32
C ALA A 212 -19.62 19.49 12.68
N VAL A 213 -20.45 18.60 12.13
CA VAL A 213 -20.02 17.34 11.51
C VAL A 213 -19.59 17.58 10.07
N PHE A 214 -18.34 17.26 9.72
CA PHE A 214 -17.85 17.37 8.34
C PHE A 214 -17.96 16.08 7.54
N GLY A 215 -18.06 14.94 8.23
CA GLY A 215 -18.27 13.67 7.57
C GLY A 215 -18.53 12.52 8.52
N ALA A 216 -18.82 11.38 7.92
CA ALA A 216 -19.14 10.14 8.61
C ALA A 216 -18.44 8.95 7.93
N LEU A 217 -18.02 7.97 8.72
CA LEU A 217 -17.51 6.68 8.27
C LEU A 217 -18.45 5.56 8.74
N VAL A 218 -18.90 4.74 7.79
CA VAL A 218 -19.67 3.51 8.06
C VAL A 218 -19.07 2.33 7.27
N GLN A 219 -19.28 1.10 7.75
CA GLN A 219 -18.71 -0.11 7.16
C GLN A 219 -19.77 -0.93 6.40
N TYR A 220 -19.43 -1.50 5.25
CA TYR A 220 -20.37 -2.18 4.36
C TYR A 220 -19.79 -3.44 3.68
N PRO A 221 -20.11 -4.67 4.15
CA PRO A 221 -20.87 -5.00 5.36
C PRO A 221 -20.17 -4.56 6.65
N ALA A 222 -20.93 -4.47 7.74
CA ALA A 222 -20.41 -4.13 9.06
C ALA A 222 -19.44 -5.21 9.61
N THR A 223 -18.69 -4.88 10.67
CA THR A 223 -17.70 -5.79 11.26
C THR A 223 -18.27 -7.09 11.81
N ASP A 224 -19.56 -7.12 12.13
CA ASP A 224 -20.32 -8.28 12.59
C ASP A 224 -21.00 -9.05 11.43
N GLY A 225 -20.81 -8.58 10.19
CA GLY A 225 -21.38 -9.14 8.98
C GLY A 225 -22.74 -8.56 8.58
N ALA A 226 -23.31 -7.63 9.35
CA ALA A 226 -24.60 -7.04 9.01
C ALA A 226 -24.54 -6.20 7.73
N ILE A 227 -25.56 -6.33 6.89
CA ILE A 227 -25.76 -5.51 5.69
C ILE A 227 -26.84 -4.49 6.02
N HIS A 228 -26.48 -3.21 5.98
CA HIS A 228 -27.38 -2.10 6.28
C HIS A 228 -27.72 -1.31 5.02
N ASP A 229 -28.91 -0.73 4.98
CA ASP A 229 -29.28 0.27 3.98
C ASP A 229 -28.89 1.66 4.50
N TYR A 230 -27.90 2.28 3.84
CA TYR A 230 -27.37 3.58 4.21
C TYR A 230 -28.00 4.74 3.42
N VAL A 231 -28.99 4.51 2.55
CA VAL A 231 -29.60 5.57 1.71
C VAL A 231 -30.07 6.76 2.55
N ASP A 232 -30.84 6.51 3.62
CA ASP A 232 -31.35 7.58 4.49
C ASP A 232 -30.27 8.24 5.35
N PHE A 233 -29.22 7.50 5.70
CA PHE A 233 -28.07 8.03 6.44
C PHE A 233 -27.27 8.99 5.57
N VAL A 234 -27.00 8.61 4.32
CA VAL A 234 -26.33 9.46 3.32
C VAL A 234 -27.12 10.74 3.07
N ARG A 235 -28.44 10.62 2.85
CA ARG A 235 -29.31 11.78 2.68
C ARG A 235 -29.24 12.75 3.86
N GLN A 236 -29.34 12.26 5.09
CA GLN A 236 -29.24 13.09 6.30
C GLN A 236 -27.87 13.79 6.44
N ALA A 237 -26.79 13.10 6.07
CA ALA A 237 -25.45 13.69 6.06
C ALA A 237 -25.35 14.84 5.05
N HIS A 238 -25.83 14.61 3.82
CA HIS A 238 -25.83 15.61 2.75
C HIS A 238 -26.73 16.81 3.06
N ASP A 239 -27.91 16.59 3.64
CA ASP A 239 -28.81 17.66 4.09
C ASP A 239 -28.13 18.58 5.13
N ALA A 240 -27.22 18.03 5.95
CA ALA A 240 -26.39 18.78 6.89
C ALA A 240 -25.07 19.31 6.28
N GLY A 241 -24.78 19.04 5.01
CA GLY A 241 -23.55 19.44 4.33
C GLY A 241 -22.29 18.64 4.73
N ALA A 242 -22.46 17.44 5.30
CA ALA A 242 -21.38 16.50 5.61
C ALA A 242 -21.18 15.47 4.48
N LEU A 243 -20.00 14.87 4.40
CA LEU A 243 -19.69 13.80 3.41
C LEU A 243 -19.72 12.42 4.04
N VAL A 244 -20.04 11.38 3.25
CA VAL A 244 -20.11 10.00 3.71
C VAL A 244 -19.04 9.11 3.08
N VAL A 245 -18.30 8.43 3.95
CA VAL A 245 -17.27 7.44 3.62
C VAL A 245 -17.80 6.04 3.91
N LEU A 246 -17.69 5.15 2.93
CA LEU A 246 -18.03 3.73 3.04
C LEU A 246 -16.74 2.90 3.08
N ALA A 247 -16.45 2.22 4.19
CA ALA A 247 -15.45 1.17 4.23
C ALA A 247 -16.08 -0.14 3.73
N ALA A 248 -15.88 -0.50 2.46
CA ALA A 248 -16.62 -1.57 1.80
C ALA A 248 -15.75 -2.76 1.37
N ASP A 249 -16.25 -3.98 1.58
CA ASP A 249 -15.54 -5.19 1.14
C ASP A 249 -15.65 -5.36 -0.37
N ILE A 250 -14.50 -5.40 -1.06
CA ILE A 250 -14.45 -5.38 -2.51
C ILE A 250 -15.11 -6.60 -3.18
N LEU A 251 -15.14 -7.76 -2.53
CA LEU A 251 -15.81 -8.95 -3.09
C LEU A 251 -17.32 -8.89 -2.84
N ALA A 252 -17.75 -8.38 -1.70
CA ALA A 252 -19.17 -8.18 -1.40
C ALA A 252 -19.85 -7.28 -2.44
N LEU A 253 -19.14 -6.28 -2.97
CA LEU A 253 -19.61 -5.37 -4.02
C LEU A 253 -19.88 -6.05 -5.37
N THR A 254 -19.51 -7.32 -5.55
CA THR A 254 -19.92 -8.09 -6.75
C THR A 254 -21.40 -8.51 -6.71
N LEU A 255 -22.02 -8.44 -5.52
CA LEU A 255 -23.41 -8.83 -5.26
C LEU A 255 -24.25 -7.69 -4.69
N LEU A 256 -23.64 -6.85 -3.85
CA LEU A 256 -24.32 -5.77 -3.15
C LEU A 256 -24.42 -4.51 -4.01
N LYS A 257 -25.43 -3.68 -3.72
CA LYS A 257 -25.55 -2.36 -4.33
C LYS A 257 -24.27 -1.55 -3.98
N PRO A 258 -23.54 -1.01 -4.96
CA PRO A 258 -22.27 -0.35 -4.70
C PRO A 258 -22.46 1.05 -4.06
N PRO A 259 -21.49 1.53 -3.25
CA PRO A 259 -21.55 2.82 -2.54
C PRO A 259 -21.99 4.00 -3.40
N GLY A 260 -21.47 4.08 -4.63
CA GLY A 260 -21.76 5.18 -5.55
C GLY A 260 -23.23 5.29 -5.94
N GLU A 261 -23.96 4.17 -5.99
CA GLU A 261 -25.38 4.14 -6.38
C GLU A 261 -26.36 4.56 -5.27
N PHE A 262 -25.89 4.65 -4.02
CA PHE A 262 -26.69 5.20 -2.92
C PHE A 262 -26.10 6.48 -2.33
N GLY A 263 -25.20 7.12 -3.08
CA GLY A 263 -24.78 8.50 -2.81
C GLY A 263 -23.54 8.65 -1.93
N ALA A 264 -22.77 7.58 -1.67
CA ALA A 264 -21.49 7.74 -0.98
C ALA A 264 -20.56 8.73 -1.72
N ASP A 265 -19.74 9.47 -0.96
CA ASP A 265 -18.77 10.43 -1.48
C ASP A 265 -17.38 9.82 -1.65
N VAL A 266 -17.05 8.87 -0.77
CA VAL A 266 -15.79 8.13 -0.76
C VAL A 266 -16.08 6.66 -0.44
N ALA A 267 -15.40 5.74 -1.12
CA ALA A 267 -15.33 4.33 -0.74
C ALA A 267 -13.87 3.92 -0.52
N VAL A 268 -13.61 3.19 0.55
CA VAL A 268 -12.30 2.67 0.92
C VAL A 268 -12.42 1.21 1.32
N GLY A 269 -11.32 0.46 1.30
CA GLY A 269 -11.31 -0.91 1.76
C GLY A 269 -10.04 -1.64 1.38
N ASN A 270 -9.96 -2.92 1.73
CA ASN A 270 -8.83 -3.78 1.40
C ASN A 270 -9.10 -4.63 0.15
N THR A 271 -8.16 -4.72 -0.78
CA THR A 271 -8.25 -5.66 -1.92
C THR A 271 -7.57 -7.01 -1.65
N GLN A 272 -7.18 -7.30 -0.40
CA GLN A 272 -6.48 -8.54 -0.01
C GLN A 272 -7.15 -9.80 -0.56
N ARG A 273 -8.47 -9.92 -0.40
CA ARG A 273 -9.20 -11.14 -0.80
C ARG A 273 -9.28 -11.35 -2.31
N PHE A 274 -8.80 -10.41 -3.13
CA PHE A 274 -8.55 -10.60 -4.56
C PHE A 274 -7.16 -11.20 -4.78
N GLY A 275 -6.97 -12.41 -4.25
CA GLY A 275 -5.80 -13.25 -4.55
C GLY A 275 -4.49 -12.81 -3.90
N VAL A 276 -4.50 -12.06 -2.80
CA VAL A 276 -3.29 -11.72 -2.04
C VAL A 276 -3.26 -12.51 -0.72
N PRO A 277 -2.16 -13.21 -0.37
CA PRO A 277 -2.08 -13.97 0.88
C PRO A 277 -2.36 -13.13 2.12
N LEU A 278 -2.90 -13.75 3.19
CA LEU A 278 -3.17 -13.07 4.47
C LEU A 278 -1.94 -12.34 5.04
N GLY A 279 -0.74 -12.89 4.85
CA GLY A 279 0.52 -12.23 5.18
C GLY A 279 0.71 -11.86 6.65
N PHE A 280 -0.07 -12.47 7.56
CA PHE A 280 -0.11 -12.09 8.98
C PHE A 280 -0.28 -10.57 9.20
N GLY A 281 -1.06 -9.92 8.32
CA GLY A 281 -1.35 -8.48 8.34
C GLY A 281 -1.03 -7.75 7.04
N GLY A 282 -0.15 -8.27 6.18
CA GLY A 282 0.18 -7.61 4.91
C GLY A 282 1.42 -8.17 4.21
N PRO A 283 1.86 -7.52 3.12
CA PRO A 283 1.29 -6.29 2.55
C PRO A 283 0.02 -6.52 1.72
N HIS A 284 -0.91 -5.57 1.72
CA HIS A 284 -2.11 -5.56 0.87
C HIS A 284 -2.35 -4.17 0.31
N ALA A 285 -2.92 -4.06 -0.89
CA ALA A 285 -3.33 -2.78 -1.43
C ALA A 285 -4.70 -2.39 -0.89
N ALA A 286 -4.76 -1.27 -0.16
CA ALA A 286 -6.05 -0.64 0.10
C ALA A 286 -6.49 0.17 -1.12
N TYR A 287 -7.78 0.18 -1.39
CA TYR A 287 -8.36 1.02 -2.42
C TYR A 287 -8.93 2.30 -1.81
N PHE A 288 -8.98 3.35 -2.64
CA PHE A 288 -9.62 4.62 -2.32
C PHE A 288 -10.26 5.16 -3.59
N ALA A 289 -11.58 5.31 -3.57
CA ALA A 289 -12.36 5.90 -4.65
C ALA A 289 -13.25 7.02 -4.16
N THR A 290 -13.52 8.00 -5.01
CA THR A 290 -14.32 9.19 -4.67
C THR A 290 -14.97 9.80 -5.91
N ARG A 291 -15.77 10.86 -5.73
CA ARG A 291 -16.38 11.65 -6.81
C ARG A 291 -15.34 12.49 -7.54
N ASP A 292 -15.52 12.73 -8.84
CA ASP A 292 -14.55 13.45 -9.69
C ASP A 292 -14.25 14.87 -9.15
N GLN A 293 -15.28 15.53 -8.59
CA GLN A 293 -15.13 16.86 -7.97
C GLN A 293 -14.09 16.91 -6.84
N PHE A 294 -13.79 15.77 -6.19
CA PHE A 294 -12.82 15.68 -5.09
C PHE A 294 -11.43 15.23 -5.54
N LYS A 295 -11.18 15.00 -6.84
CA LYS A 295 -9.89 14.47 -7.35
C LYS A 295 -8.67 15.28 -6.96
N ARG A 296 -8.82 16.59 -6.72
CA ARG A 296 -7.72 17.47 -6.27
C ARG A 296 -7.32 17.25 -4.81
N HIS A 297 -8.15 16.57 -4.02
CA HIS A 297 -7.90 16.21 -2.63
C HIS A 297 -7.52 14.73 -2.45
N MET A 298 -7.53 13.95 -3.54
CA MET A 298 -7.23 12.52 -3.49
C MET A 298 -5.82 12.25 -2.94
N PRO A 299 -5.66 11.30 -2.01
CA PRO A 299 -4.36 10.88 -1.50
C PRO A 299 -3.64 9.96 -2.49
N GLY A 300 -2.32 10.01 -2.48
CA GLY A 300 -1.48 9.08 -3.25
C GLY A 300 -1.52 9.28 -4.76
N ARG A 301 -0.93 8.30 -5.45
CA ARG A 301 -0.72 8.31 -6.90
C ARG A 301 -2.01 8.01 -7.64
N LEU A 302 -2.10 8.52 -8.86
CA LEU A 302 -3.19 8.28 -9.79
C LEU A 302 -2.58 8.08 -11.17
N VAL A 303 -2.89 6.97 -11.84
CA VAL A 303 -2.55 6.76 -13.25
C VAL A 303 -3.61 7.42 -14.11
N GLY A 304 -3.18 8.15 -15.14
CA GLY A 304 -4.05 8.74 -16.15
C GLY A 304 -3.59 8.38 -17.56
N VAL A 305 -4.55 8.36 -18.48
CA VAL A 305 -4.30 8.25 -19.92
C VAL A 305 -3.86 9.61 -20.45
N SER A 306 -2.86 9.60 -21.31
CA SER A 306 -2.29 10.75 -22.01
C SER A 306 -1.94 10.32 -23.44
N HIS A 307 -1.25 11.18 -24.18
CA HIS A 307 -0.66 10.86 -25.48
C HIS A 307 0.85 11.07 -25.44
N ASP A 308 1.59 10.28 -26.21
CA ASP A 308 3.02 10.46 -26.45
C ASP A 308 3.30 11.52 -27.54
N ALA A 309 4.57 11.69 -27.93
CA ALA A 309 4.98 12.67 -28.94
C ALA A 309 4.43 12.37 -30.36
N GLU A 310 4.02 11.14 -30.64
CA GLU A 310 3.42 10.72 -31.91
C GLU A 310 1.87 10.72 -31.85
N GLY A 311 1.29 11.14 -30.72
CA GLY A 311 -0.16 11.16 -30.50
C GLY A 311 -0.76 9.80 -30.14
N ARG A 312 0.05 8.79 -29.82
CA ARG A 312 -0.43 7.46 -29.40
C ARG A 312 -0.88 7.50 -27.94
N PRO A 313 -1.96 6.80 -27.54
CA PRO A 313 -2.33 6.66 -26.14
C PRO A 313 -1.20 6.06 -25.31
N ALA A 314 -0.90 6.69 -24.16
CA ALA A 314 0.11 6.26 -23.21
C ALA A 314 -0.30 6.59 -21.78
N TYR A 315 0.20 5.83 -20.81
CA TYR A 315 -0.13 6.00 -19.40
C TYR A 315 0.95 6.80 -18.67
N ARG A 316 0.57 7.59 -17.67
CA ARG A 316 1.51 8.26 -16.75
C ARG A 316 0.87 8.52 -15.39
N LEU A 317 1.70 8.87 -14.41
CA LEU A 317 1.19 9.45 -13.16
C LEU A 317 0.59 10.84 -13.45
N ALA A 318 -0.63 11.06 -12.97
CA ALA A 318 -1.46 12.24 -13.20
C ALA A 318 -1.68 13.04 -11.91
N LEU A 319 -1.88 14.35 -12.07
CA LEU A 319 -2.14 15.28 -10.95
C LEU A 319 -1.07 15.20 -9.84
N GLN A 320 0.19 15.01 -10.20
CA GLN A 320 1.30 14.78 -9.26
C GLN A 320 1.56 15.96 -8.33
N THR A 321 1.04 17.15 -8.63
CA THR A 321 1.12 18.31 -7.75
C THR A 321 0.39 18.07 -6.42
N ARG A 322 -0.47 17.06 -6.29
CA ARG A 322 -1.06 16.67 -5.00
C ARG A 322 -0.05 16.02 -4.04
N GLU A 323 1.02 15.44 -4.56
CA GLU A 323 1.91 14.54 -3.81
C GLU A 323 3.04 15.29 -3.08
N GLN A 324 3.58 14.64 -2.03
CA GLN A 324 4.60 15.19 -1.13
C GLN A 324 5.87 15.71 -1.82
N HIS A 325 6.27 15.11 -2.94
CA HIS A 325 7.51 15.47 -3.63
C HIS A 325 7.43 16.83 -4.35
N ILE A 326 6.20 17.33 -4.59
CA ILE A 326 5.96 18.67 -5.14
C ILE A 326 5.48 19.62 -4.05
N ARG A 327 4.41 19.25 -3.32
CA ARG A 327 3.74 20.16 -2.38
C ARG A 327 4.18 20.07 -0.93
N ARG A 328 5.02 19.09 -0.57
CA ARG A 328 5.58 18.93 0.79
C ARG A 328 4.47 18.97 1.86
N ASP A 329 4.51 19.94 2.76
CA ASP A 329 3.53 20.15 3.83
C ASP A 329 2.11 20.53 3.33
N LYS A 330 1.99 20.96 2.06
CA LYS A 330 0.71 21.27 1.40
C LYS A 330 0.18 20.14 0.52
N ALA A 331 0.83 18.97 0.55
CA ALA A 331 0.36 17.79 -0.15
C ALA A 331 -0.95 17.28 0.46
N THR A 332 -1.68 16.45 -0.30
CA THR A 332 -2.94 15.85 0.18
C THR A 332 -2.70 14.77 1.24
N SER A 333 -1.52 14.16 1.24
CA SER A 333 -1.08 13.14 2.20
C SER A 333 0.46 13.08 2.22
N ASN A 334 1.01 12.47 3.27
CA ASN A 334 2.43 12.18 3.37
C ASN A 334 2.85 10.88 2.65
N ILE A 335 1.90 10.13 2.09
CA ILE A 335 2.19 8.85 1.43
C ILE A 335 3.19 9.00 0.27
N CYS A 336 4.13 8.06 0.16
CA CYS A 336 5.09 7.98 -0.94
C CYS A 336 5.14 6.55 -1.48
N THR A 337 5.91 5.65 -0.85
CA THR A 337 5.76 4.21 -1.13
C THR A 337 4.34 3.80 -0.74
N ALA A 338 3.66 3.13 -1.66
CA ALA A 338 2.34 2.54 -1.48
C ALA A 338 2.42 1.03 -1.78
N GLN A 339 1.33 0.40 -2.21
CA GLN A 339 1.23 -1.06 -2.33
C GLN A 339 1.09 -1.51 -3.79
N VAL A 340 1.93 -0.95 -4.68
CA VAL A 340 1.84 -1.14 -6.13
C VAL A 340 1.83 -2.61 -6.55
N LEU A 341 2.76 -3.42 -6.05
CA LEU A 341 2.83 -4.84 -6.44
C LEU A 341 1.55 -5.60 -6.07
N LEU A 342 0.94 -5.28 -4.94
CA LEU A 342 -0.26 -5.94 -4.45
C LEU A 342 -1.51 -5.43 -5.19
N ALA A 343 -1.52 -4.16 -5.59
CA ALA A 343 -2.54 -3.62 -6.49
C ALA A 343 -2.48 -4.29 -7.87
N VAL A 344 -1.27 -4.56 -8.38
CA VAL A 344 -1.07 -5.34 -9.61
C VAL A 344 -1.65 -6.75 -9.44
N ILE A 345 -1.32 -7.47 -8.36
CA ILE A 345 -1.86 -8.81 -8.09
C ILE A 345 -3.40 -8.80 -8.02
N ALA A 346 -3.99 -7.85 -7.29
CA ALA A 346 -5.45 -7.73 -7.18
C ALA A 346 -6.12 -7.40 -8.52
N SER A 347 -5.51 -6.52 -9.33
CA SER A 347 -6.01 -6.23 -10.68
C SER A 347 -5.94 -7.46 -11.60
N MET A 348 -4.86 -8.23 -11.52
CA MET A 348 -4.67 -9.44 -12.33
C MET A 348 -5.60 -10.57 -11.87
N TYR A 349 -5.94 -10.61 -10.58
CA TYR A 349 -6.98 -11.50 -10.06
C TYR A 349 -8.34 -11.18 -10.71
N ALA A 350 -8.73 -9.91 -10.74
CA ALA A 350 -9.96 -9.49 -11.40
C ALA A 350 -9.95 -9.74 -12.91
N VAL A 351 -8.81 -9.52 -13.59
CA VAL A 351 -8.64 -9.85 -15.02
C VAL A 351 -8.78 -11.36 -15.25
N TYR A 352 -8.17 -12.19 -14.40
CA TYR A 352 -8.19 -13.64 -14.52
C TYR A 352 -9.59 -14.24 -14.33
N HIS A 353 -10.34 -13.74 -13.35
CA HIS A 353 -11.69 -14.24 -13.06
C HIS A 353 -12.78 -13.58 -13.91
N GLY A 354 -12.61 -12.31 -14.28
CA GLY A 354 -13.64 -11.48 -14.88
C GLY A 354 -14.87 -11.28 -13.97
N PRO A 355 -15.85 -10.46 -14.37
CA PRO A 355 -17.01 -10.14 -13.53
C PRO A 355 -17.86 -11.37 -13.18
N LYS A 356 -17.95 -12.35 -14.10
CA LYS A 356 -18.68 -13.60 -13.84
C LYS A 356 -17.97 -14.48 -12.81
N GLY A 357 -16.64 -14.60 -12.91
CA GLY A 357 -15.87 -15.41 -11.98
C GLY A 357 -15.75 -14.78 -10.59
N LEU A 358 -15.72 -13.45 -10.50
CA LEU A 358 -15.76 -12.74 -9.21
C LEU A 358 -17.10 -12.89 -8.49
N ARG A 359 -18.20 -13.04 -9.24
CA ARG A 359 -19.55 -13.20 -8.68
C ARG A 359 -19.90 -14.65 -8.30
N ALA A 360 -19.17 -15.64 -8.82
CA ALA A 360 -19.51 -17.06 -8.80
C ALA A 360 -19.42 -17.73 -7.43
#